data_AF-A0A923AK12-F1
#
_entry.id   AF-A0A923AK12-F1
#
_cell.length_a   1.000
_cell.length_b   1.000
_cell.length_c   1.000
_cell.angle_alpha   90.00
_cell.angle_beta   90.00
_cell.angle_gamma   90.00
#
_symmetry.space_group_name_H-M   'P 1'
#
loop_
_entity.id
_entity.type
_entity.pdbx_description
1 polymer ?
#
loop_
_entity_poly.entity_id
_entity_poly.type
_entity_poly.pdbx_seq_one_letter_code
_entity_poly.pdbx_strand_id
1 'polypeptide(L)'
;MTPRPVPVLALALTLAACGGAAGPEPPATDPPSSPVVPGTPPAATPHGEQVVGSATSIPYESFAQWAGYFDGVAIVRVVDVGAPRWSTPSGERPTEADLHASPTGDLPRPLLVIGRPITVELVREVRGAWPAPGKKAVWWVPGGRIGADELISTGPNLREPVIGELAVAFTAAQTYLPVPLTYIGSLFAADASGRVETFDSSEMVTLDTLDQALP
;
A
#
# COMPACT_ATOMS: atom_id res chain seq x y z
N MET A 1 46.47 24.90 -6.35
CA MET A 1 46.09 23.67 -5.60
C MET A 1 46.77 23.74 -4.25
N THR A 2 46.00 24.01 -3.21
CA THR A 2 46.46 24.17 -1.82
C THR A 2 45.64 23.20 -0.96
N PRO A 3 46.26 22.28 -0.20
CA PRO A 3 45.51 21.35 0.63
C PRO A 3 44.97 22.06 1.88
N ARG A 4 43.68 21.85 2.16
CA ARG A 4 43.01 22.28 3.39
C ARG A 4 43.30 21.26 4.52
N PRO A 5 43.59 21.70 5.75
CA PRO A 5 43.74 20.80 6.90
C PRO A 5 42.38 20.30 7.42
N VAL A 6 42.34 19.03 7.82
CA VAL A 6 41.25 18.36 8.53
C VAL A 6 41.48 18.52 10.04
N PRO A 7 40.51 18.99 10.84
CA PRO A 7 40.61 18.89 12.29
C PRO A 7 40.18 17.49 12.77
N VAL A 8 41.13 16.81 13.41
CA VAL A 8 40.92 15.65 14.28
C VAL A 8 40.36 16.16 15.61
N LEU A 9 39.18 15.70 16.02
CA LEU A 9 38.67 15.91 17.38
C LEU A 9 38.65 14.55 18.10
N ALA A 10 39.50 14.43 19.11
CA ALA A 10 39.52 13.37 20.11
C ALA A 10 39.09 13.96 21.46
N LEU A 11 38.25 13.26 22.22
CA LEU A 11 38.01 13.37 23.69
C LEU A 11 36.78 12.48 23.99
N ALA A 12 36.64 11.70 25.06
CA ALA A 12 37.49 11.27 26.16
C ALA A 12 36.87 9.98 26.72
N LEU A 13 37.70 8.99 27.08
CA LEU A 13 37.30 7.89 27.96
C LEU A 13 37.28 8.40 29.42
N THR A 14 36.20 8.12 30.14
CA THR A 14 36.19 8.14 31.61
C THR A 14 36.02 6.72 32.13
N LEU A 15 37.11 6.17 32.65
CA LEU A 15 37.12 5.06 33.61
C LEU A 15 37.09 5.66 35.03
N ALA A 16 36.16 5.21 35.85
CA ALA A 16 36.28 5.27 37.30
C ALA A 16 35.81 3.93 37.88
N ALA A 17 36.69 3.32 38.65
CA ALA A 17 36.50 2.06 39.33
C ALA A 17 36.23 2.27 40.84
N CYS A 18 35.77 1.18 41.46
CA CYS A 18 36.02 0.72 42.84
C CYS A 18 34.86 0.76 43.84
N GLY A 19 34.67 -0.40 44.48
CA GLY A 19 34.27 -0.51 45.89
C GLY A 19 33.05 -1.37 46.14
N GLY A 20 33.24 -2.64 46.49
CA GLY A 20 32.17 -3.55 46.89
C GLY A 20 31.82 -3.51 48.39
N ALA A 21 30.70 -4.16 48.73
CA ALA A 21 30.40 -4.74 50.05
C ALA A 21 29.30 -5.80 49.89
N ALA A 22 29.40 -6.87 50.68
CA ALA A 22 28.58 -8.07 50.61
C ALA A 22 27.34 -8.05 51.53
N GLY A 23 26.27 -8.74 51.09
CA GLY A 23 25.18 -9.32 51.89
C GLY A 23 23.84 -8.55 51.87
N PRO A 24 22.72 -9.17 52.29
CA PRO A 24 22.20 -10.52 52.03
C PRO A 24 21.04 -10.49 51.01
N GLU A 25 20.73 -11.62 50.38
CA GLU A 25 19.65 -11.81 49.39
C GLU A 25 18.25 -11.59 50.01
N PRO A 26 17.43 -10.64 49.52
CA PRO A 26 16.01 -10.57 49.79
C PRO A 26 15.21 -11.24 48.65
N PRO A 27 14.01 -11.78 48.92
CA PRO A 27 13.23 -12.56 47.98
C PRO A 27 12.77 -11.74 46.77
N ALA A 28 12.78 -12.39 45.60
CA ALA A 28 12.30 -11.86 44.33
C ALA A 28 10.92 -11.18 44.49
N THR A 29 10.90 -9.87 44.28
CA THR A 29 9.69 -9.08 44.08
C THR A 29 9.74 -8.58 42.64
N ASP A 30 8.80 -9.05 41.83
CA ASP A 30 8.62 -8.62 40.45
C ASP A 30 8.57 -7.08 40.35
N PRO A 31 9.19 -6.45 39.34
CA PRO A 31 9.01 -5.03 39.14
C PRO A 31 7.55 -4.74 38.76
N PRO A 32 6.95 -3.65 39.24
CA PRO A 32 5.62 -3.24 38.80
C PRO A 32 5.66 -2.98 37.31
N SER A 33 4.79 -3.70 36.57
CA SER A 33 4.56 -3.46 35.15
C SER A 33 4.25 -1.99 34.94
N SER A 34 5.06 -1.31 34.12
CA SER A 34 4.75 0.01 33.61
C SER A 34 3.30 0.02 33.09
N PRO A 35 2.49 1.05 33.37
CA PRO A 35 1.18 1.15 32.77
C PRO A 35 1.34 1.18 31.25
N VAL A 36 0.83 0.16 30.60
CA VAL A 36 0.60 0.16 29.15
C VAL A 36 -0.33 1.34 28.90
N VAL A 37 0.22 2.44 28.38
CA VAL A 37 -0.61 3.49 27.78
C VAL A 37 -1.36 2.79 26.65
N PRO A 38 -2.70 2.71 26.69
CA PRO A 38 -3.45 2.22 25.54
C PRO A 38 -3.06 3.10 24.37
N GLY A 39 -2.43 2.49 23.36
CA GLY A 39 -2.13 3.17 22.11
C GLY A 39 -3.41 3.83 21.64
N THR A 40 -3.35 5.12 21.32
CA THR A 40 -4.47 5.83 20.72
C THR A 40 -4.94 4.99 19.53
N PRO A 41 -6.23 4.59 19.46
CA PRO A 41 -6.73 3.88 18.30
C PRO A 41 -6.38 4.67 17.04
N PRO A 42 -6.00 4.01 15.93
CA PRO A 42 -5.80 4.73 14.68
C PRO A 42 -7.05 5.55 14.40
N ALA A 43 -6.85 6.83 14.06
CA ALA A 43 -7.95 7.75 13.78
C ALA A 43 -8.89 7.10 12.76
N ALA A 44 -10.17 7.02 13.09
CA ALA A 44 -11.18 6.52 12.17
C ALA A 44 -11.09 7.29 10.86
N THR A 45 -10.86 6.58 9.76
CA THR A 45 -10.88 7.19 8.43
C THR A 45 -12.30 7.72 8.19
N PRO A 46 -12.47 8.99 7.76
CA PRO A 46 -13.80 9.50 7.48
C PRO A 46 -14.40 8.68 6.33
N HIS A 47 -15.60 8.16 6.57
CA HIS A 47 -16.41 7.32 5.67
C HIS A 47 -16.05 5.82 5.68
N GLY A 48 -17.04 4.99 6.01
CA GLY A 48 -16.98 3.52 5.96
C GLY A 48 -16.80 3.03 4.54
N GLU A 49 -15.57 3.14 4.05
CA GLU A 49 -15.14 2.76 2.72
C GLU A 49 -15.03 1.24 2.66
N GLN A 50 -16.06 0.57 2.13
CA GLN A 50 -15.97 -0.85 1.81
C GLN A 50 -15.17 -0.99 0.51
N VAL A 51 -14.02 -1.63 0.63
CA VAL A 51 -13.13 -1.85 -0.51
C VAL A 51 -13.37 -3.26 -1.02
N VAL A 52 -13.66 -3.41 -2.32
CA VAL A 52 -13.82 -4.73 -2.92
C VAL A 52 -12.52 -5.10 -3.61
N GLY A 53 -11.81 -6.09 -3.07
CA GLY A 53 -10.67 -6.67 -3.77
C GLY A 53 -11.18 -7.63 -4.83
N SER A 54 -11.07 -7.29 -6.12
CA SER A 54 -11.32 -8.27 -7.18
C SER A 54 -10.02 -8.99 -7.52
N ALA A 55 -9.91 -10.27 -7.16
CA ALA A 55 -8.87 -11.16 -7.67
C ALA A 55 -9.34 -11.73 -9.01
N THR A 56 -9.50 -10.88 -10.03
CA THR A 56 -9.73 -11.38 -11.39
C THR A 56 -8.37 -11.64 -12.03
N SER A 57 -8.10 -12.90 -12.40
CA SER A 57 -6.94 -13.24 -13.22
C SER A 57 -7.18 -12.81 -14.66
N ILE A 58 -7.03 -11.52 -14.94
CA ILE A 58 -6.97 -11.04 -16.32
C ILE A 58 -5.58 -11.45 -16.84
N PRO A 59 -5.48 -12.27 -17.90
CA PRO A 59 -4.19 -12.60 -18.48
C PRO A 59 -3.54 -11.32 -19.00
N TYR A 60 -2.26 -11.14 -18.70
CA TYR A 60 -1.48 -10.04 -19.24
C TYR A 60 -0.71 -10.52 -20.47
N GLU A 61 -1.06 -10.04 -21.66
CA GLU A 61 -0.27 -10.31 -22.88
C GLU A 61 0.57 -9.10 -23.31
N SER A 62 0.08 -7.87 -23.07
CA SER A 62 0.82 -6.62 -23.29
C SER A 62 0.19 -5.46 -22.53
N PHE A 63 0.96 -4.38 -22.36
CA PHE A 63 0.52 -3.14 -21.74
C PHE A 63 -0.68 -2.52 -22.48
N ALA A 64 -0.63 -2.50 -23.81
CA ALA A 64 -1.69 -1.94 -24.63
C ALA A 64 -3.00 -2.72 -24.51
N GLN A 65 -2.93 -4.06 -24.52
CA GLN A 65 -4.10 -4.91 -24.30
C GLN A 65 -4.64 -4.73 -22.87
N TRP A 66 -3.76 -4.70 -21.87
CA TRP A 66 -4.15 -4.46 -20.48
C TRP A 66 -4.91 -3.14 -20.34
N ALA A 67 -4.37 -2.07 -20.94
CA ALA A 67 -5.03 -0.77 -21.00
C ALA A 67 -6.42 -0.85 -21.66
N GLY A 68 -6.62 -1.73 -22.63
CA GLY A 68 -7.90 -1.94 -23.30
C GLY A 68 -9.04 -2.40 -22.38
N TYR A 69 -8.75 -2.96 -21.20
CA TYR A 69 -9.78 -3.37 -20.23
C TYR A 69 -10.31 -2.21 -19.37
N PHE A 70 -9.74 -1.02 -19.48
CA PHE A 70 -10.07 0.12 -18.61
C PHE A 70 -10.57 1.33 -19.40
N ASP A 71 -11.54 2.03 -18.83
CA ASP A 71 -12.16 3.21 -19.44
C ASP A 71 -11.21 4.42 -19.49
N GLY A 72 -10.22 4.46 -18.59
CA GLY A 72 -9.28 5.57 -18.51
C GLY A 72 -7.89 5.17 -18.05
N VAL A 73 -6.95 6.07 -18.34
CA VAL A 73 -5.53 5.98 -17.99
C VAL A 73 -5.08 7.36 -17.52
N ALA A 74 -4.38 7.41 -16.40
CA ALA A 74 -3.86 8.63 -15.82
C ALA A 74 -2.44 8.44 -15.29
N ILE A 75 -1.65 9.50 -15.34
CA ILE A 75 -0.43 9.62 -14.53
C ILE A 75 -0.83 10.17 -13.18
N VAL A 76 -0.41 9.48 -12.14
CA VAL A 76 -0.70 9.82 -10.75
C VAL A 76 0.58 9.87 -9.94
N ARG A 77 0.52 10.52 -8.79
CA ARG A 77 1.56 10.49 -7.76
C ARG A 77 1.06 9.72 -6.57
N VAL A 78 1.86 8.81 -6.04
CA VAL A 78 1.56 8.13 -4.78
C VAL A 78 1.73 9.13 -3.64
N VAL A 79 0.68 9.36 -2.87
CA VAL A 79 0.70 10.33 -1.76
C VAL A 79 0.66 9.68 -0.39
N ASP A 80 0.08 8.49 -0.29
CA ASP A 80 0.03 7.71 0.94
C ASP A 80 -0.01 6.22 0.64
N VAL A 81 0.63 5.43 1.50
CA VAL A 81 0.67 3.98 1.44
C VAL A 81 0.28 3.49 2.83
N GLY A 82 -0.97 3.03 2.98
CA GLY A 82 -1.54 2.66 4.27
C GLY A 82 -0.92 1.40 4.87
N ALA A 83 -1.32 1.06 6.09
CA ALA A 83 -0.96 -0.24 6.68
C ALA A 83 -1.79 -1.38 6.04
N PRO A 84 -1.28 -2.63 6.04
CA PRO A 84 -2.10 -3.78 5.71
C PRO A 84 -3.33 -3.85 6.62
N ARG A 85 -4.51 -4.03 6.03
CA ARG A 85 -5.78 -4.17 6.74
C ARG A 85 -6.72 -5.10 5.98
N TRP A 86 -7.79 -5.54 6.63
CA TRP A 86 -8.86 -6.26 5.94
C TRP A 86 -9.68 -5.30 5.08
N SER A 87 -10.30 -5.82 4.02
CA SER A 87 -11.16 -5.04 3.11
C SER A 87 -12.52 -4.65 3.71
N THR A 88 -12.71 -4.87 5.02
CA THR A 88 -13.89 -4.44 5.77
C THR A 88 -13.92 -2.91 5.90
N PRO A 89 -15.09 -2.29 6.09
CA PRO A 89 -15.20 -0.85 6.28
C PRO A 89 -14.38 -0.31 7.47
N SER A 90 -14.19 -1.13 8.52
CA SER A 90 -13.36 -0.77 9.69
C SER A 90 -11.88 -1.10 9.50
N GLY A 91 -11.52 -1.90 8.50
CA GLY A 91 -10.18 -2.47 8.36
C GLY A 91 -9.89 -3.66 9.30
N GLU A 92 -10.82 -4.01 10.18
CA GLU A 92 -10.67 -5.09 11.15
C GLU A 92 -10.97 -6.46 10.54
N ARG A 93 -10.42 -7.51 11.16
CA ARG A 93 -10.67 -8.90 10.78
C ARG A 93 -12.17 -9.21 10.86
N PRO A 94 -12.79 -9.75 9.78
CA PRO A 94 -14.15 -10.26 9.83
C PRO A 94 -14.31 -11.38 10.86
N THR A 95 -15.55 -11.69 11.24
CA THR A 95 -15.78 -12.88 12.07
C THR A 95 -15.42 -14.14 11.29
N GLU A 96 -15.06 -15.24 11.98
CA GLU A 96 -14.84 -16.53 11.31
C GLU A 96 -16.07 -16.97 10.51
N ALA A 97 -17.28 -16.71 11.03
CA ALA A 97 -18.50 -17.01 10.30
C ALA A 97 -18.58 -16.26 8.96
N ASP A 98 -18.12 -15.01 8.89
CA ASP A 98 -18.10 -14.23 7.65
C ASP A 98 -17.03 -14.70 6.67
N LEU A 99 -15.86 -15.12 7.16
CA LEU A 99 -14.77 -15.66 6.34
C LEU A 99 -15.15 -16.99 5.68
N HIS A 100 -15.91 -17.84 6.38
CA HIS A 100 -16.34 -19.16 5.89
C HIS A 100 -17.76 -19.16 5.32
N ALA A 101 -18.47 -18.04 5.36
CA ALA A 101 -19.79 -17.93 4.77
C ALA A 101 -19.69 -18.19 3.26
N SER A 102 -20.44 -19.18 2.78
CA SER A 102 -20.63 -19.32 1.34
C SER A 102 -21.24 -18.02 0.79
N PRO A 103 -20.89 -17.61 -0.45
CA PRO A 103 -21.57 -16.51 -1.11
C PRO A 103 -23.07 -16.85 -1.20
N THR A 104 -23.90 -16.29 -0.33
CA THR A 104 -25.35 -16.52 -0.34
C THR A 104 -26.01 -15.47 -1.22
N GLY A 105 -26.57 -15.88 -2.37
CA GLY A 105 -27.46 -15.07 -3.21
C GLY A 105 -26.86 -14.58 -4.53
N ASP A 106 -27.71 -13.95 -5.35
CA ASP A 106 -27.41 -13.43 -6.70
C ASP A 106 -26.51 -12.19 -6.73
N LEU A 107 -26.13 -11.65 -5.56
CA LEU A 107 -25.20 -10.53 -5.45
C LEU A 107 -23.84 -11.03 -4.99
N PRO A 108 -22.74 -10.74 -5.72
CA PRO A 108 -21.41 -11.09 -5.27
C PRO A 108 -21.14 -10.38 -3.93
N ARG A 109 -21.00 -11.15 -2.85
CA ARG A 109 -20.46 -10.59 -1.60
C ARG A 109 -19.09 -9.98 -1.92
N PRO A 110 -18.77 -8.80 -1.39
CA PRO A 110 -17.45 -8.23 -1.58
C PRO A 110 -16.42 -9.19 -0.99
N LEU A 111 -15.44 -9.56 -1.79
CA LEU A 111 -14.38 -10.48 -1.39
C LEU A 111 -13.67 -9.89 -0.15
N LEU A 112 -13.71 -10.64 0.95
CA LEU A 112 -13.00 -10.33 2.18
C LEU A 112 -11.54 -10.72 1.99
N VAL A 113 -10.69 -9.72 1.83
CA VAL A 113 -9.26 -9.90 1.53
C VAL A 113 -8.43 -9.03 2.45
N ILE A 114 -7.18 -9.47 2.69
CA ILE A 114 -6.15 -8.60 3.24
C ILE A 114 -5.55 -7.81 2.09
N GLY A 115 -5.30 -6.54 2.31
CA GLY A 115 -4.68 -5.66 1.33
C GLY A 115 -4.21 -4.37 1.95
N ARG A 116 -3.82 -3.43 1.10
CA ARG A 116 -3.32 -2.13 1.49
C ARG A 116 -3.97 -1.03 0.66
N PRO A 117 -4.54 0.02 1.29
CA PRO A 117 -4.98 1.20 0.56
C PRO A 117 -3.77 2.05 0.17
N ILE A 118 -3.73 2.49 -1.08
CA ILE A 118 -2.76 3.43 -1.61
C ILE A 118 -3.52 4.64 -2.10
N THR A 119 -3.27 5.80 -1.49
CA THR A 119 -3.86 7.05 -1.95
C THR A 119 -2.94 7.63 -3.02
N VAL A 120 -3.53 8.03 -4.13
CA VAL A 120 -2.82 8.71 -5.22
C VAL A 120 -3.47 10.06 -5.52
N GLU A 121 -2.69 10.95 -6.11
CA GLU A 121 -3.13 12.24 -6.62
C GLU A 121 -2.94 12.30 -8.14
N LEU A 122 -3.98 12.70 -8.85
CA LEU A 122 -3.98 12.93 -10.28
C LEU A 122 -2.94 14.00 -10.66
N VAL A 123 -1.99 13.61 -11.49
CA VAL A 123 -1.02 14.52 -12.11
C VAL A 123 -1.52 14.93 -13.49
N ARG A 124 -1.92 13.95 -14.31
CA ARG A 124 -2.38 14.17 -15.68
C ARG A 124 -3.30 13.05 -16.15
N GLU A 125 -4.45 13.39 -16.73
CA GLU A 125 -5.26 12.44 -17.49
C GLU A 125 -4.58 12.17 -18.85
N VAL A 126 -4.50 10.90 -19.24
CA VAL A 126 -3.90 10.50 -20.51
C VAL A 126 -5.00 10.05 -21.49
N ARG A 127 -5.95 9.25 -21.00
CA ARG A 127 -7.10 8.76 -21.75
C ARG A 127 -8.31 8.62 -20.83
N GLY A 128 -9.51 8.85 -21.35
CA GLY A 128 -10.75 8.70 -20.58
C GLY A 128 -10.94 9.84 -19.58
N ALA A 129 -11.55 9.54 -18.44
CA ALA A 129 -11.83 10.51 -17.39
C ALA A 129 -11.35 10.00 -16.04
N TRP A 130 -10.85 10.90 -15.19
CA TRP A 130 -10.57 10.57 -13.81
C TRP A 130 -11.86 10.26 -13.05
N PRO A 131 -11.95 9.12 -12.35
CA PRO A 131 -13.22 8.62 -11.83
C PRO A 131 -13.58 9.18 -10.44
N ALA A 132 -12.63 9.82 -9.74
CA ALA A 132 -12.88 10.33 -8.39
C ALA A 132 -13.35 11.79 -8.40
N PRO A 133 -14.24 12.20 -7.47
CA PRO A 133 -14.58 13.60 -7.28
C PRO A 133 -13.35 14.37 -6.75
N GLY A 134 -12.70 15.13 -7.63
CA GLY A 134 -11.47 15.88 -7.32
C GLY A 134 -10.21 15.18 -7.81
N LYS A 135 -9.06 15.46 -7.20
CA LYS A 135 -7.75 14.96 -7.67
C LYS A 135 -7.28 13.68 -7.00
N LYS A 136 -7.87 13.27 -5.87
CA LYS A 136 -7.37 12.12 -5.11
C LYS A 136 -8.25 10.90 -5.32
N ALA A 137 -7.62 9.73 -5.34
CA ALA A 137 -8.28 8.44 -5.42
C ALA A 137 -7.55 7.43 -4.54
N VAL A 138 -8.25 6.36 -4.16
CA VAL A 138 -7.67 5.23 -3.44
C VAL A 138 -7.61 4.03 -4.39
N TRP A 139 -6.43 3.43 -4.48
CA TRP A 139 -6.19 2.11 -5.05
C TRP A 139 -6.06 1.08 -3.93
N TRP A 140 -6.58 -0.12 -4.12
CA TRP A 140 -6.44 -1.22 -3.18
C TRP A 140 -5.50 -2.26 -3.74
N VAL A 141 -4.38 -2.48 -3.06
CA VAL A 141 -3.44 -3.54 -3.38
C VAL A 141 -3.87 -4.80 -2.64
N PRO A 142 -4.36 -5.84 -3.32
CA PRO A 142 -4.73 -7.08 -2.66
C PRO A 142 -3.47 -7.85 -2.22
N GLY A 143 -3.63 -8.62 -1.14
CA GLY A 143 -2.60 -9.49 -0.59
C GLY A 143 -1.92 -8.93 0.66
N GLY A 144 -1.14 -9.80 1.32
CA GLY A 144 -0.36 -9.47 2.50
C GLY A 144 -0.68 -10.35 3.69
N ARG A 145 -0.19 -9.94 4.86
CA ARG A 145 -0.30 -10.69 6.11
C ARG A 145 -0.62 -9.76 7.27
N ILE A 146 -1.54 -10.19 8.14
CA ILE A 146 -1.86 -9.52 9.42
C ILE A 146 -1.83 -10.58 10.52
N GLY A 147 -0.81 -10.54 11.37
CA GLY A 147 -0.60 -11.59 12.37
C GLY A 147 -0.41 -12.96 11.71
N ALA A 148 -1.29 -13.91 12.03
CA ALA A 148 -1.30 -15.25 11.44
C ALA A 148 -2.13 -15.34 10.14
N ASP A 149 -2.91 -14.31 9.80
CA ASP A 149 -3.72 -14.30 8.59
C ASP A 149 -2.89 -13.88 7.40
N GLU A 150 -2.97 -14.65 6.33
CA GLU A 150 -2.24 -14.37 5.11
C GLU A 150 -3.13 -14.59 3.90
N LEU A 151 -3.09 -13.62 2.99
CA LEU A 151 -3.59 -13.78 1.65
C LEU A 151 -2.41 -13.57 0.70
N ILE A 152 -1.93 -14.66 0.12
CA ILE A 152 -0.90 -14.59 -0.91
C ILE A 152 -1.61 -14.16 -2.20
N SER A 153 -1.39 -12.91 -2.62
CA SER A 153 -1.76 -12.51 -3.98
C SER A 153 -0.89 -13.30 -4.95
N THR A 154 -1.51 -14.10 -5.80
CA THR A 154 -0.83 -14.89 -6.84
C THR A 154 -0.59 -14.10 -8.13
N GLY A 155 -0.80 -12.78 -8.09
CA GLY A 155 -0.51 -11.89 -9.22
C GLY A 155 1.00 -11.74 -9.48
N PRO A 156 1.41 -11.36 -10.69
CA PRO A 156 2.82 -11.13 -10.96
C PRO A 156 3.32 -9.99 -10.06
N ASN A 157 4.51 -10.16 -9.50
CA ASN A 157 5.10 -9.25 -8.51
C ASN A 157 5.37 -7.87 -9.12
N LEU A 158 4.38 -6.98 -9.10
CA LEU A 158 4.67 -5.55 -9.22
C LEU A 158 5.31 -5.10 -7.92
N ARG A 159 6.35 -4.27 -8.03
CA ARG A 159 6.97 -3.62 -6.89
C ARG A 159 5.90 -2.82 -6.14
N GLU A 160 5.98 -2.85 -4.81
CA GLU A 160 5.11 -2.02 -4.01
C GLU A 160 5.36 -0.52 -4.30
N PRO A 161 4.31 0.28 -4.51
CA PRO A 161 4.50 1.68 -4.75
C PRO A 161 5.09 2.44 -3.56
N VAL A 162 5.90 3.47 -3.85
CA VAL A 162 6.60 4.31 -2.86
C VAL A 162 6.02 5.71 -2.87
N ILE A 163 5.83 6.29 -1.68
CA ILE A 163 5.34 7.66 -1.52
C ILE A 163 6.22 8.65 -2.31
N GLY A 164 5.55 9.51 -3.09
CA GLY A 164 6.17 10.53 -3.92
C GLY A 164 6.47 10.09 -5.35
N GLU A 165 6.49 8.79 -5.64
CA GLU A 165 6.75 8.29 -6.99
C GLU A 165 5.57 8.54 -7.93
N LEU A 166 5.86 8.53 -9.23
CA LEU A 166 4.85 8.57 -10.27
C LEU A 166 4.43 7.15 -10.64
N ALA A 167 3.20 7.01 -11.08
CA ALA A 167 2.65 5.74 -11.54
C ALA A 167 1.61 5.96 -12.63
N VAL A 168 1.34 4.91 -13.40
CA VAL A 168 0.23 4.84 -14.35
C VAL A 168 -0.95 4.16 -13.67
N ALA A 169 -2.04 4.90 -13.49
CA ALA A 169 -3.30 4.40 -12.98
C ALA A 169 -4.22 4.03 -14.13
N PHE A 170 -4.76 2.82 -14.08
CA PHE A 170 -5.82 2.34 -14.95
C PHE A 170 -7.16 2.47 -14.21
N THR A 171 -8.08 3.23 -14.79
CA THR A 171 -9.34 3.60 -14.15
C THR A 171 -10.51 2.94 -14.87
N ALA A 172 -11.43 2.34 -14.12
CA ALA A 172 -12.70 1.85 -14.65
C ALA A 172 -13.83 2.65 -14.01
N ALA A 173 -14.81 3.06 -14.81
CA ALA A 173 -16.02 3.66 -14.31
C ALA A 173 -16.89 2.57 -13.67
N GLN A 174 -16.67 2.26 -12.39
CA GLN A 174 -17.55 1.31 -11.71
C GLN A 174 -18.90 1.97 -11.37
N THR A 175 -19.96 1.55 -12.05
CA THR A 175 -21.31 2.11 -11.90
C THR A 175 -22.27 1.23 -11.09
N TYR A 176 -21.83 0.06 -10.62
CA TYR A 176 -22.76 -1.00 -10.17
C TYR A 176 -22.78 -1.30 -8.66
N LEU A 177 -21.97 -0.65 -7.82
CA LEU A 177 -21.92 -0.95 -6.38
C LEU A 177 -22.09 0.31 -5.50
N PRO A 178 -22.86 0.22 -4.40
CA PRO A 178 -23.26 1.37 -3.57
C PRO A 178 -22.23 1.84 -2.53
N VAL A 179 -20.97 1.41 -2.60
CA VAL A 179 -19.94 1.70 -1.58
C VAL A 179 -18.65 2.12 -2.30
N PRO A 180 -17.80 3.02 -1.77
CA PRO A 180 -16.78 3.70 -2.59
C PRO A 180 -15.83 2.68 -3.19
N LEU A 181 -16.05 2.48 -4.49
CA LEU A 181 -15.33 1.53 -5.30
C LEU A 181 -13.95 2.09 -5.49
N THR A 182 -12.94 1.24 -5.33
CA THR A 182 -11.59 1.54 -5.75
C THR A 182 -11.66 2.21 -7.13
N TYR A 183 -11.34 3.49 -7.17
CA TYR A 183 -11.41 4.31 -8.38
C TYR A 183 -10.39 3.84 -9.42
N ILE A 184 -9.38 3.11 -8.98
CA ILE A 184 -8.27 2.61 -9.76
C ILE A 184 -8.36 1.08 -9.76
N GLY A 185 -8.40 0.48 -10.95
CA GLY A 185 -8.38 -0.97 -11.08
C GLY A 185 -6.97 -1.54 -11.02
N SER A 186 -5.97 -0.80 -11.49
CA SER A 186 -4.57 -1.21 -11.45
C SER A 186 -3.63 -0.01 -11.44
N LEU A 187 -2.46 -0.18 -10.84
CA LEU A 187 -1.42 0.84 -10.74
C LEU A 187 -0.07 0.21 -11.12
N PHE A 188 0.63 0.86 -12.05
CA PHE A 188 1.97 0.46 -12.50
C PHE A 188 2.94 1.56 -12.07
N ALA A 189 3.85 1.25 -11.15
CA ALA A 189 4.85 2.22 -10.69
C ALA A 189 5.76 2.65 -11.85
N ALA A 190 6.27 3.88 -11.80
CA ALA A 190 7.34 4.33 -12.66
C ALA A 190 8.62 4.52 -11.85
N ASP A 191 9.74 4.09 -12.41
CA ASP A 191 11.05 4.29 -11.80
C ASP A 191 11.53 5.74 -11.93
N ALA A 192 12.72 6.03 -11.38
CA ALA A 192 13.29 7.38 -11.39
C ALA A 192 13.60 7.92 -12.80
N SER A 193 13.67 7.06 -13.82
CA SER A 193 13.85 7.45 -15.23
C SER A 193 12.52 7.74 -15.94
N GLY A 194 11.39 7.50 -15.27
CA GLY A 194 10.06 7.60 -15.86
C GLY A 194 9.66 6.36 -16.66
N ARG A 195 10.41 5.25 -16.55
CA ARG A 195 10.03 3.97 -17.14
C ARG A 195 8.95 3.32 -16.29
N VAL A 196 7.89 2.86 -16.94
CA VAL A 196 6.77 2.17 -16.29
C VAL A 196 7.16 0.71 -16.06
N GLU A 197 7.05 0.25 -14.81
CA GLU A 197 7.30 -1.13 -14.42
C GLU A 197 6.08 -1.99 -14.79
N THR A 198 6.11 -2.56 -16.00
CA THR A 198 5.07 -3.48 -16.46
C THR A 198 5.33 -4.92 -16.04
N PHE A 199 4.34 -5.80 -16.22
CA PHE A 199 4.52 -7.22 -15.93
C PHE A 199 5.50 -7.90 -16.92
N ASP A 200 5.65 -7.35 -18.14
CA ASP A 200 6.70 -7.77 -19.08
C ASP A 200 7.84 -6.74 -19.09
N SER A 201 8.92 -7.08 -18.39
CA SER A 201 10.11 -6.23 -18.31
C SER A 201 10.79 -5.91 -19.65
N SER A 202 10.42 -6.53 -20.76
CA SER A 202 10.90 -6.18 -22.10
C SER A 202 10.13 -5.01 -22.74
N GLU A 203 8.96 -4.67 -22.21
CA GLU A 203 8.20 -3.51 -22.66
C GLU A 203 8.91 -2.20 -22.26
N MET A 204 8.96 -1.28 -23.22
CA MET A 204 9.65 0.00 -23.08
C MET A 204 8.64 1.15 -23.02
N VAL A 205 7.72 1.06 -22.06
CA VAL A 205 6.74 2.12 -21.80
C VAL A 205 7.35 3.15 -20.86
N THR A 206 7.22 4.42 -21.22
CA THR A 206 7.62 5.55 -20.37
C THR A 206 6.46 6.49 -20.14
N LEU A 207 6.51 7.31 -19.10
CA LEU A 207 5.50 8.33 -18.83
C LEU A 207 5.35 9.36 -19.97
N ASP A 208 6.43 9.61 -20.71
CA ASP A 208 6.49 10.57 -21.82
C ASP A 208 5.94 9.99 -23.12
N THR A 209 6.03 8.67 -23.32
CA THR A 209 5.54 7.97 -24.51
C THR A 209 4.25 7.19 -24.25
N LEU A 210 3.64 7.40 -23.07
CA LEU A 210 2.51 6.61 -22.60
C LEU A 210 1.34 6.66 -23.56
N ASP A 211 1.01 7.83 -24.10
CA ASP A 211 -0.04 8.04 -25.10
C ASP A 211 0.14 7.19 -26.37
N GLN A 212 1.39 6.91 -26.76
CA GLN A 212 1.72 6.08 -27.93
C GLN A 212 1.61 4.58 -27.64
N ALA A 213 1.68 4.19 -26.36
CA ALA A 213 1.59 2.81 -25.92
C ALA A 213 0.14 2.36 -25.62
N LEU A 214 -0.83 3.27 -25.75
CA LEU A 214 -2.25 3.00 -25.53
C LEU A 214 -2.96 2.70 -26.87
N PRO A 215 -4.00 1.84 -26.86
CA PRO A 215 -4.83 1.59 -28.03
C PRO A 215 -5.80 2.74 -28.33
#